data_AF-A0A0K8QQK8-F1
#
_entry.id   AF-A0A0K8QQK8-F1
#
_cell.length_a   1.000
_cell.length_b   1.000
_cell.length_c   1.000
_cell.angle_alpha   90.00
_cell.angle_beta   90.00
_cell.angle_gamma   90.00
#
_symmetry.space_group_name_H-M   'P 1'
#
loop_
_entity.id
_entity.type
_entity.pdbx_description
1 polymer ?
#
loop_
_entity_poly.entity_id
_entity_poly.type
_entity_poly.pdbx_seq_one_letter_code
_entity_poly.pdbx_strand_id
1 'polypeptide(L)'
;MVAAAGDIRNRMAHFEPHGSGRAAGAAAAAAPSPGEDAVATAMSRAFVKESDATTELPELPLSPHPNYVTPRGLALLRARRERVRAETERLAAQNGDADALTLAHAQRELRWLDARIGGAIVVATPSRPPERVAFGCSVDVRDAEGCRARYRIVGEDEADAAHGLISWVSPLARALIGARVGDTVVWKRPAGDLAVEVLGIGHDGDAAP
;
A
#
# COMPACT_ATOMS: atom_id res chain seq x y z
N MET A 1 -3.14 -47.31 -5.18
CA MET A 1 -3.16 -46.87 -3.77
C MET A 1 -3.62 -45.42 -3.76
N VAL A 2 -4.86 -45.18 -3.33
CA VAL A 2 -5.56 -43.89 -3.38
C VAL A 2 -5.62 -43.33 -1.96
N ALA A 3 -5.19 -42.08 -1.76
CA ALA A 3 -5.54 -41.15 -0.67
C ALA A 3 -4.61 -39.91 -0.79
N ALA A 4 -5.01 -38.66 -0.59
CA ALA A 4 -6.30 -38.05 -0.34
C ALA A 4 -6.20 -36.57 -0.77
N ALA A 5 -7.23 -36.08 -1.45
CA ALA A 5 -7.42 -34.67 -1.75
C ALA A 5 -7.94 -33.96 -0.49
N GLY A 6 -7.21 -32.95 -0.01
CA GLY A 6 -7.61 -32.08 1.09
C GLY A 6 -8.31 -30.83 0.57
N ASP A 7 -9.59 -30.75 0.89
CA ASP A 7 -10.56 -29.71 0.55
C ASP A 7 -10.22 -28.37 1.24
N ILE A 8 -9.93 -27.31 0.45
CA ILE A 8 -9.73 -25.92 0.93
C ILE A 8 -10.95 -25.06 0.55
N ARG A 9 -12.15 -25.64 0.70
CA ARG A 9 -13.38 -24.86 0.73
C ARG A 9 -13.57 -24.30 2.13
N ASN A 10 -13.89 -23.00 2.16
CA ASN A 10 -14.61 -22.32 3.23
C ASN A 10 -13.75 -21.61 4.30
N ARG A 11 -13.35 -20.35 4.02
CA ARG A 11 -13.06 -19.39 5.11
C ARG A 11 -13.21 -17.90 4.77
N MET A 12 -14.17 -17.51 3.95
CA MET A 12 -14.56 -16.10 3.81
C MET A 12 -16.07 -15.98 3.53
N ALA A 13 -16.88 -16.08 4.58
CA ALA A 13 -18.25 -15.62 4.58
C ALA A 13 -18.59 -15.19 6.01
N HIS A 14 -18.83 -13.89 6.20
CA HIS A 14 -19.75 -13.24 7.16
C HIS A 14 -19.22 -11.84 7.52
N PHE A 15 -19.78 -10.82 6.87
CA PHE A 15 -19.85 -9.48 7.44
C PHE A 15 -21.12 -8.81 6.94
N GLU A 16 -22.14 -8.74 7.80
CA GLU A 16 -23.37 -8.00 7.54
C GLU A 16 -23.21 -6.51 7.90
N PRO A 17 -23.87 -5.58 7.18
CA PRO A 17 -23.92 -4.18 7.56
C PRO A 17 -25.19 -3.85 8.37
N HIS A 18 -25.02 -3.16 9.50
CA HIS A 18 -26.11 -2.45 10.16
C HIS A 18 -26.20 -1.01 9.65
N GLY A 19 -27.41 -0.62 9.25
CA GLY A 19 -27.77 0.76 8.94
C GLY A 19 -28.76 1.34 9.96
N SER A 20 -28.68 2.66 10.13
CA SER A 20 -29.74 3.60 10.57
C SER A 20 -29.04 4.96 10.78
N GLY A 21 -29.47 6.14 10.34
CA GLY A 21 -30.75 6.63 9.82
C GLY A 21 -31.03 8.01 10.46
N ARG A 22 -31.39 9.01 9.62
CA ARG A 22 -31.96 10.36 9.93
C ARG A 22 -30.98 11.44 10.46
N ALA A 23 -31.18 12.75 10.28
CA ALA A 23 -31.91 13.62 9.34
C ALA A 23 -31.65 15.10 9.78
N ALA A 24 -31.57 16.02 8.82
CA ALA A 24 -32.02 17.43 8.80
C ALA A 24 -31.82 18.40 10.00
N GLY A 25 -31.44 19.65 9.69
CA GLY A 25 -31.90 20.83 10.44
C GLY A 25 -30.93 22.00 10.51
N ALA A 26 -31.36 23.18 10.08
CA ALA A 26 -30.58 24.41 9.92
C ALA A 26 -30.63 25.38 11.12
N ALA A 27 -29.74 26.39 11.06
CA ALA A 27 -29.98 27.83 11.35
C ALA A 27 -29.23 28.51 12.53
N ALA A 28 -28.43 29.50 12.12
CA ALA A 28 -28.37 30.91 12.57
C ALA A 28 -27.91 31.31 14.00
N ALA A 29 -26.76 32.01 14.01
CA ALA A 29 -26.47 33.34 14.58
C ALA A 29 -26.82 33.69 16.05
N ALA A 30 -25.79 34.07 16.84
CA ALA A 30 -25.66 35.41 17.44
C ALA A 30 -24.45 35.50 18.42
N ALA A 31 -23.64 36.54 18.23
CA ALA A 31 -22.78 37.21 19.22
C ALA A 31 -23.11 38.72 19.11
N PRO A 32 -22.86 39.63 20.09
CA PRO A 32 -21.55 39.84 20.71
C PRO A 32 -21.48 40.31 22.21
N SER A 33 -20.28 40.15 22.79
CA SER A 33 -19.40 40.99 23.68
C SER A 33 -19.96 42.05 24.67
N PRO A 34 -19.16 42.70 25.56
CA PRO A 34 -17.73 42.53 25.94
C PRO A 34 -17.44 42.57 27.47
N GLY A 35 -16.18 42.39 27.85
CA GLY A 35 -15.61 42.79 29.15
C GLY A 35 -14.10 42.99 29.01
N GLU A 36 -13.66 44.25 29.16
CA GLU A 36 -12.28 44.74 29.11
C GLU A 36 -11.49 44.37 30.37
N ASP A 37 -10.18 44.09 30.26
CA ASP A 37 -9.14 44.92 30.89
C ASP A 37 -7.71 44.35 30.80
N ALA A 38 -6.79 45.31 30.63
CA ALA A 38 -5.39 45.37 31.07
C ALA A 38 -4.24 44.73 30.22
N VAL A 39 -3.46 45.67 29.67
CA VAL A 39 -2.10 45.55 29.12
C VAL A 39 -1.06 45.41 30.24
N ALA A 40 -0.04 44.56 30.05
CA ALA A 40 1.30 44.75 30.62
C ALA A 40 2.39 44.04 29.80
N THR A 41 3.36 44.83 29.34
CA THR A 41 4.62 44.45 28.69
C THR A 41 5.55 43.65 29.62
N ALA A 42 6.16 42.56 29.15
CA ALA A 42 7.52 42.15 29.53
C ALA A 42 8.10 41.07 28.59
N MET A 43 9.23 41.38 27.95
CA MET A 43 10.11 40.39 27.32
C MET A 43 10.80 39.53 28.38
N SER A 44 10.93 38.23 28.14
CA SER A 44 11.97 37.42 28.75
C SER A 44 12.39 36.31 27.80
N ARG A 45 13.67 36.39 27.39
CA ARG A 45 14.41 35.43 26.59
C ARG A 45 14.43 34.09 27.32
N ALA A 46 13.75 33.08 26.78
CA ALA A 46 13.98 31.71 27.18
C ALA A 46 15.10 31.14 26.30
N PHE A 47 16.33 31.25 26.79
CA PHE A 47 17.42 30.36 26.41
C PHE A 47 17.00 28.94 26.79
N VAL A 48 16.50 28.16 25.84
CA VAL A 48 16.39 26.71 25.99
C VAL A 48 17.66 26.11 25.40
N LYS A 49 18.57 25.84 26.33
CA LYS A 49 19.68 24.89 26.32
C LYS A 49 19.70 23.95 25.10
N GLU A 50 20.65 24.17 24.19
CA GLU A 50 21.13 23.13 23.29
C GLU A 50 21.77 22.00 24.11
N SER A 51 21.29 20.78 23.93
CA SER A 51 22.12 19.57 24.02
C SER A 51 21.38 18.42 23.37
N ASP A 52 21.90 17.99 22.22
CA ASP A 52 21.59 16.74 21.50
C ASP A 52 20.19 16.61 20.88
N ALA A 53 19.84 17.54 19.98
CA ALA A 53 18.77 17.28 19.02
C ALA A 53 19.26 16.29 17.95
N THR A 54 19.40 15.01 18.33
CA THR A 54 19.31 13.95 17.33
C THR A 54 17.99 14.19 16.62
N THR A 55 18.02 14.47 15.31
CA THR A 55 16.81 14.75 14.54
C THR A 55 16.04 13.44 14.39
N GLU A 56 15.29 13.06 15.43
CA GLU A 56 14.48 11.85 15.45
C GLU A 56 13.25 12.06 14.57
N LEU A 57 13.30 11.46 13.38
CA LEU A 57 12.16 11.45 12.46
C LEU A 57 11.14 10.39 12.90
N PRO A 58 9.83 10.68 12.80
CA PRO A 58 8.80 9.67 13.07
C PRO A 58 8.96 8.50 12.10
N GLU A 59 8.73 7.29 12.60
CA GLU A 59 8.85 6.06 11.82
C GLU A 59 7.87 6.02 10.64
N LEU A 60 8.29 5.38 9.54
CA LEU A 60 7.43 5.18 8.40
C LEU A 60 6.34 4.15 8.75
N PRO A 61 5.07 4.40 8.41
CA PRO A 61 3.99 3.47 8.71
C PRO A 61 4.17 2.15 7.94
N LEU A 62 3.82 1.05 8.59
CA LEU A 62 3.71 -0.26 7.96
C LEU A 62 2.24 -0.53 7.63
N SER A 63 2.00 -1.19 6.50
CA SER A 63 0.65 -1.64 6.16
C SER A 63 0.13 -2.61 7.24
N PRO A 64 -1.16 -2.50 7.64
CA PRO A 64 -1.78 -3.43 8.58
C PRO A 64 -2.09 -4.80 7.94
N HIS A 65 -1.91 -4.93 6.63
CA HIS A 65 -2.19 -6.16 5.90
C HIS A 65 -0.98 -7.11 5.90
N PRO A 66 -1.21 -8.44 5.75
CA PRO A 66 -0.12 -9.38 5.55
C PRO A 66 0.77 -8.98 4.36
N ASN A 67 2.09 -9.01 4.54
CA ASN A 67 3.02 -8.63 3.48
C ASN A 67 3.24 -9.78 2.49
N TYR A 68 2.25 -10.07 1.64
CA TYR A 68 2.47 -10.99 0.52
C TYR A 68 3.39 -10.36 -0.52
N VAL A 69 4.45 -11.07 -0.88
CA VAL A 69 5.42 -10.63 -1.90
C VAL A 69 5.64 -11.71 -2.94
N THR A 70 5.82 -11.31 -4.20
CA THR A 70 6.35 -12.21 -5.22
C THR A 70 7.87 -12.40 -5.01
N PRO A 71 8.50 -13.43 -5.60
CA PRO A 71 9.96 -13.55 -5.58
C PRO A 71 10.67 -12.33 -6.19
N ARG A 72 10.11 -11.76 -7.25
CA ARG A 72 10.60 -10.50 -7.86
C ARG A 72 10.49 -9.34 -6.89
N GLY A 73 9.34 -9.15 -6.25
CA GLY A 73 9.10 -8.10 -5.27
C GLY A 73 10.08 -8.16 -4.09
N LEU A 74 10.33 -9.36 -3.54
CA LEU A 74 11.32 -9.52 -2.47
C LEU A 74 12.74 -9.20 -2.94
N ALA A 75 13.11 -9.59 -4.16
CA ALA A 75 14.42 -9.25 -4.72
C ALA A 75 14.58 -7.73 -4.89
N LEU A 76 13.52 -7.03 -5.34
CA LEU A 76 13.51 -5.57 -5.46
C LEU A 76 13.66 -4.87 -4.09
N LEU A 77 12.94 -5.35 -3.06
CA LEU A 77 13.07 -4.84 -1.70
C LEU A 77 14.50 -4.98 -1.17
N ARG A 78 15.10 -6.16 -1.33
CA ARG A 78 16.48 -6.42 -0.92
C ARG A 78 17.48 -5.54 -1.67
N ALA A 79 17.31 -5.39 -2.98
CA ALA A 79 18.17 -4.51 -3.78
C ALA A 79 18.06 -3.05 -3.35
N ARG A 80 16.83 -2.56 -3.08
CA ARG A 80 16.59 -1.21 -2.55
C ARG A 80 17.26 -1.03 -1.18
N ARG A 81 17.13 -2.01 -0.29
CA ARG A 81 17.76 -2.01 1.04
C ARG A 81 19.27 -1.88 0.96
N GLU A 82 19.94 -2.67 0.12
CA GLU A 82 21.40 -2.58 -0.02
C GLU A 82 21.84 -1.24 -0.61
N ARG A 83 21.07 -0.65 -1.54
CA ARG A 83 21.35 0.70 -2.04
C ARG A 83 21.25 1.77 -0.94
N VAL A 84 20.16 1.76 -0.17
CA VAL A 84 19.93 2.72 0.93
C VAL A 84 20.97 2.52 2.03
N ARG A 85 21.36 1.28 2.31
CA ARG A 85 22.43 0.98 3.26
C ARG A 85 23.77 1.58 2.82
N ALA A 86 24.17 1.39 1.57
CA ALA A 86 25.42 1.94 1.04
C ALA A 86 25.42 3.49 1.06
N GLU A 87 24.26 4.11 0.79
CA GLU A 87 24.07 5.55 0.93
C GLU A 87 24.20 6.01 2.38
N THR A 88 23.57 5.30 3.32
CA THR A 88 23.66 5.57 4.76
C THR A 88 25.11 5.50 5.24
N GLU A 89 25.87 4.49 4.82
CA GLU A 89 27.30 4.33 5.16
C GLU A 89 28.16 5.46 4.58
N ARG A 90 27.86 5.90 3.34
CA ARG A 90 28.53 7.07 2.74
C ARG A 90 28.27 8.35 3.49
N LEU A 91 27.02 8.65 3.83
CA LEU A 91 26.61 9.86 4.54
C LEU A 91 27.22 9.88 5.94
N ALA A 92 27.21 8.74 6.64
CA ALA A 92 27.82 8.62 7.97
C ALA A 92 29.34 8.86 7.96
N ALA A 93 30.03 8.52 6.86
CA ALA A 93 31.47 8.75 6.74
C ALA A 93 31.85 10.21 6.44
N GLN A 94 30.91 11.04 5.95
CA GLN A 94 31.19 12.41 5.49
C GLN A 94 31.24 13.46 6.63
N ASN A 95 30.98 13.08 7.88
CA ASN A 95 31.20 13.88 9.11
C ASN A 95 30.87 15.39 8.97
N GLY A 96 29.62 15.72 8.61
CA GLY A 96 29.13 17.09 8.54
C GLY A 96 27.64 17.23 8.89
N ASP A 97 27.28 18.29 9.61
CA ASP A 97 25.91 18.58 10.05
C ASP A 97 24.93 18.79 8.88
N ALA A 98 25.42 19.22 7.71
CA ALA A 98 24.62 19.43 6.51
C ALA A 98 23.92 18.16 6.01
N ASP A 99 24.48 16.98 6.32
CA ASP A 99 23.97 15.69 5.88
C ASP A 99 23.21 14.94 6.99
N ALA A 100 23.10 15.51 8.19
CA ALA A 100 22.49 14.84 9.34
C ALA A 100 21.01 14.49 9.11
N LEU A 101 20.24 15.40 8.51
CA LEU A 101 18.83 15.16 8.16
C LEU A 101 18.70 14.09 7.06
N THR A 102 19.53 14.16 6.02
CA THR A 102 19.56 13.17 4.93
C THR A 102 19.91 11.78 5.45
N LEU A 103 20.91 11.70 6.35
CA LEU A 103 21.29 10.48 7.03
C LEU A 103 20.13 9.93 7.88
N ALA A 104 19.43 10.78 8.64
CA ALA A 104 18.28 10.36 9.44
C ALA A 104 17.15 9.79 8.55
N HIS A 105 16.88 10.41 7.40
CA HIS A 105 15.92 9.90 6.42
C HIS A 105 16.32 8.52 5.87
N ALA A 106 17.58 8.36 5.47
CA ALA A 106 18.10 7.09 4.94
C ALA A 106 18.07 5.97 6.00
N GLN A 107 18.45 6.27 7.25
CA GLN A 107 18.37 5.34 8.37
C GLN A 107 16.93 4.92 8.67
N ARG A 108 15.98 5.86 8.63
CA ARG A 108 14.55 5.56 8.79
C ARG A 108 14.04 4.65 7.69
N GLU A 109 14.38 4.93 6.44
CA GLU A 109 14.00 4.07 5.32
C GLU A 109 14.61 2.67 5.46
N LEU A 110 15.85 2.55 5.91
CA LEU A 110 16.50 1.26 6.14
C LEU A 110 15.74 0.42 7.18
N ARG A 111 15.35 1.03 8.32
CA ARG A 111 14.52 0.35 9.34
C ARG A 111 13.17 -0.10 8.79
N TRP A 112 12.53 0.74 7.98
CA TRP A 112 11.26 0.38 7.31
C TRP A 112 11.44 -0.80 6.34
N LEU A 113 12.50 -0.78 5.52
CA LEU A 113 12.82 -1.88 4.60
C LEU A 113 13.13 -3.18 5.35
N ASP A 114 13.88 -3.11 6.45
CA ASP A 114 14.15 -4.26 7.32
C ASP A 114 12.85 -4.86 7.87
N ALA A 115 11.92 -4.02 8.34
CA ALA A 115 10.63 -4.48 8.83
C ALA A 115 9.78 -5.10 7.71
N ARG A 116 9.73 -4.49 6.51
CA ARG A 116 9.00 -5.05 5.36
C ARG A 116 9.58 -6.39 4.92
N ILE A 117 10.91 -6.50 4.80
CA ILE A 117 11.60 -7.73 4.42
C ILE A 117 11.41 -8.81 5.49
N GLY A 118 11.51 -8.46 6.78
CA GLY A 118 11.32 -9.39 7.89
C GLY A 118 9.89 -9.94 8.00
N GLY A 119 8.89 -9.13 7.65
CA GLY A 119 7.48 -9.53 7.62
C GLY A 119 7.01 -10.17 6.32
N ALA A 120 7.90 -10.34 5.32
CA ALA A 120 7.53 -10.79 3.99
C ALA A 120 7.06 -12.26 3.97
N ILE A 121 5.89 -12.50 3.39
CA ILE A 121 5.32 -13.81 3.10
C ILE A 121 5.48 -14.06 1.60
N VAL A 122 6.50 -14.82 1.23
CA VAL A 122 6.81 -15.08 -0.19
C VAL A 122 5.81 -16.07 -0.77
N VAL A 123 5.10 -15.64 -1.81
CA VAL A 123 4.16 -16.47 -2.57
C VAL A 123 4.76 -16.75 -3.94
N ALA A 124 4.93 -18.03 -4.28
CA ALA A 124 5.42 -18.42 -5.59
C ALA A 124 4.44 -17.96 -6.68
N THR A 125 4.98 -17.40 -7.76
CA THR A 125 4.19 -17.03 -8.92
C THR A 125 3.85 -18.28 -9.74
N PRO A 126 2.65 -18.34 -10.36
CA PRO A 126 2.28 -19.48 -11.18
C PRO A 126 3.22 -19.61 -12.37
N SER A 127 3.67 -20.83 -12.67
CA SER A 127 4.53 -21.15 -13.82
C SER A 127 3.75 -21.45 -15.11
N ARG A 128 2.43 -21.55 -15.00
CA ARG A 128 1.49 -21.76 -16.10
C ARG A 128 0.21 -20.98 -15.83
N PRO A 129 -0.62 -20.67 -16.85
CA PRO A 129 -1.88 -19.97 -16.65
C PRO A 129 -2.78 -20.72 -15.66
N PRO A 130 -3.17 -20.12 -14.52
CA PRO A 130 -4.12 -20.75 -13.61
C PRO A 130 -5.56 -20.64 -14.14
N GLU A 131 -6.44 -21.55 -13.71
CA GLU A 131 -7.86 -21.50 -14.09
C GLU A 131 -8.61 -20.31 -13.49
N ARG A 132 -8.12 -19.80 -12.36
CA ARG A 132 -8.70 -18.67 -11.63
C ARG A 132 -7.61 -17.65 -11.36
N VAL A 133 -8.00 -16.39 -11.36
CA VAL A 133 -7.11 -15.28 -11.00
C VAL A 133 -6.62 -15.47 -9.57
N ALA A 134 -5.33 -15.30 -9.36
CA ALA A 134 -4.65 -15.47 -8.08
C ALA A 134 -3.51 -14.45 -7.91
N PHE A 135 -2.91 -14.41 -6.72
CA PHE A 135 -1.70 -13.62 -6.51
C PHE A 135 -0.59 -14.05 -7.48
N GLY A 136 0.14 -13.08 -8.04
CA GLY A 136 1.25 -13.31 -8.95
C GLY A 136 0.86 -13.59 -10.40
N CYS A 137 -0.43 -13.70 -10.74
CA CYS A 137 -0.86 -13.88 -12.14
C CYS A 137 -1.11 -12.55 -12.85
N SER A 138 -1.02 -12.59 -14.18
CA SER A 138 -1.48 -11.50 -15.05
C SER A 138 -2.94 -11.76 -15.45
N VAL A 139 -3.72 -10.71 -15.66
CA VAL A 139 -5.13 -10.76 -16.04
C VAL A 139 -5.39 -9.74 -17.12
N ASP A 140 -5.93 -10.19 -18.24
CA ASP A 140 -6.45 -9.33 -19.30
C ASP A 140 -7.92 -9.05 -19.02
N VAL A 141 -8.28 -7.78 -19.02
CA VAL A 141 -9.66 -7.33 -18.79
C VAL A 141 -10.13 -6.39 -19.87
N ARG A 142 -11.46 -6.27 -19.98
CA ARG A 142 -12.13 -5.30 -20.85
C ARG A 142 -13.29 -4.64 -20.12
N ASP A 143 -13.44 -3.32 -20.26
CA ASP A 143 -14.59 -2.59 -19.73
C ASP A 143 -15.79 -2.58 -20.71
N ALA A 144 -16.89 -1.98 -20.28
CA ALA A 144 -18.12 -1.90 -21.08
C ALA A 144 -17.95 -1.07 -22.36
N GLU A 145 -17.02 -0.11 -22.34
CA GLU A 145 -16.65 0.74 -23.47
C GLU A 145 -15.73 0.02 -24.47
N GLY A 146 -15.27 -1.19 -24.15
CA GLY A 146 -14.42 -2.01 -24.99
C GLY A 146 -12.92 -1.76 -24.82
N CYS A 147 -12.52 -0.90 -23.88
CA CYS A 147 -11.12 -0.64 -23.56
C CYS A 147 -10.51 -1.86 -22.90
N ARG A 148 -9.33 -2.27 -23.37
CA ARG A 148 -8.59 -3.42 -22.81
C ARG A 148 -7.46 -2.93 -21.93
N ALA A 149 -7.24 -3.64 -20.83
CA ALA A 149 -6.11 -3.42 -19.95
C ALA A 149 -5.59 -4.76 -19.44
N ARG A 150 -4.29 -4.80 -19.14
CA ARG A 150 -3.65 -5.95 -18.50
C ARG A 150 -3.14 -5.53 -17.14
N TYR A 151 -3.44 -6.34 -16.13
CA TYR A 151 -3.00 -6.13 -14.76
C TYR A 151 -2.26 -7.34 -14.23
N ARG A 152 -1.28 -7.13 -13.35
CA ARG A 152 -0.65 -8.18 -12.58
C ARG A 152 -0.88 -7.95 -11.10
N ILE A 153 -1.36 -8.96 -10.39
CA ILE A 153 -1.63 -8.87 -8.96
C ILE A 153 -0.34 -9.18 -8.20
N VAL A 154 0.19 -8.18 -7.49
CA VAL A 154 1.47 -8.25 -6.78
C VAL A 154 1.34 -7.80 -5.33
N GLY A 155 2.46 -7.83 -4.59
CA GLY A 155 2.55 -7.28 -3.24
C GLY A 155 2.42 -5.75 -3.21
N GLU A 156 2.11 -5.18 -2.05
CA GLU A 156 2.01 -3.72 -1.88
C GLU A 156 3.31 -3.00 -2.26
N ASP A 157 4.46 -3.58 -1.90
CA ASP A 157 5.77 -2.96 -2.15
C ASP A 157 6.24 -3.05 -3.63
N GLU A 158 5.59 -3.91 -4.43
CA GLU A 158 5.89 -4.10 -5.85
C GLU A 158 4.88 -3.37 -6.76
N ALA A 159 3.77 -2.88 -6.19
CA ALA A 159 2.68 -2.29 -6.94
C ALA A 159 3.12 -0.99 -7.64
N ASP A 160 2.72 -0.87 -8.89
CA ASP A 160 2.96 0.26 -9.78
C ASP A 160 1.85 0.31 -10.82
N ALA A 161 0.86 1.16 -10.57
CA ALA A 161 -0.33 1.27 -11.41
C ALA A 161 -0.01 1.73 -12.84
N ALA A 162 1.07 2.50 -13.04
CA ALA A 162 1.47 2.98 -14.37
C ALA A 162 1.92 1.83 -15.28
N HIS A 163 2.46 0.77 -14.68
CA HIS A 163 2.92 -0.43 -15.38
C HIS A 163 1.94 -1.62 -15.22
N GLY A 164 0.71 -1.37 -14.78
CA GLY A 164 -0.31 -2.40 -14.59
C GLY A 164 -0.03 -3.36 -13.42
N LEU A 165 0.92 -3.06 -12.54
CA LEU A 165 1.18 -3.85 -11.33
C LEU A 165 0.25 -3.35 -10.22
N ILE A 166 -0.75 -4.14 -9.85
CA ILE A 166 -1.73 -3.75 -8.82
C ILE A 166 -1.49 -4.52 -7.53
N SER A 167 -1.58 -3.82 -6.41
CA SER A 167 -1.50 -4.47 -5.10
C SER A 167 -2.67 -5.41 -4.88
N TRP A 168 -2.42 -6.56 -4.26
CA TRP A 168 -3.44 -7.54 -3.87
C TRP A 168 -4.53 -6.96 -2.95
N VAL A 169 -4.24 -5.91 -2.18
CA VAL A 169 -5.24 -5.23 -1.34
C VAL A 169 -6.11 -4.24 -2.10
N SER A 170 -5.76 -3.90 -3.36
CA SER A 170 -6.52 -2.95 -4.16
C SER A 170 -7.95 -3.44 -4.43
N PRO A 171 -8.94 -2.54 -4.54
CA PRO A 171 -10.32 -2.92 -4.85
C PRO A 171 -10.46 -3.75 -6.12
N LEU A 172 -9.66 -3.45 -7.16
CA LEU A 172 -9.65 -4.19 -8.41
C LEU A 172 -9.11 -5.60 -8.22
N ALA A 173 -7.94 -5.76 -7.57
CA ALA A 173 -7.35 -7.07 -7.33
C ALA A 173 -8.30 -7.95 -6.50
N ARG A 174 -8.91 -7.39 -5.45
CA ARG A 174 -9.89 -8.10 -4.61
C ARG A 174 -11.12 -8.55 -5.38
N ALA A 175 -11.58 -7.77 -6.37
CA ALA A 175 -12.70 -8.14 -7.22
C ALA A 175 -12.32 -9.23 -8.23
N LEU A 176 -11.09 -9.20 -8.74
CA LEU A 176 -10.61 -10.16 -9.75
C LEU A 176 -10.20 -11.51 -9.14
N ILE A 177 -9.61 -11.55 -7.95
CA ILE A 177 -9.14 -12.80 -7.32
C ILE A 177 -10.29 -13.83 -7.26
N GLY A 178 -10.04 -15.02 -7.81
CA GLY A 178 -10.99 -16.12 -7.87
C GLY A 178 -11.86 -16.14 -9.14
N ALA A 179 -11.91 -15.06 -9.91
CA ALA A 179 -12.64 -14.99 -11.18
C ALA A 179 -11.99 -15.87 -12.25
N ARG A 180 -12.80 -16.30 -13.23
CA ARG A 180 -12.40 -17.09 -14.40
C ARG A 180 -12.51 -16.26 -15.67
N VAL A 181 -11.89 -16.74 -16.74
CA VAL A 181 -12.12 -16.20 -18.08
C VAL A 181 -13.61 -16.24 -18.42
N GLY A 182 -14.15 -15.12 -18.88
CA GLY A 182 -15.57 -14.90 -19.16
C GLY A 182 -16.38 -14.35 -17.99
N ASP A 183 -15.82 -14.28 -16.78
CA ASP A 183 -16.51 -13.68 -15.64
C ASP A 183 -16.43 -12.15 -15.72
N THR A 184 -17.51 -11.48 -15.30
CA THR A 184 -17.56 -10.02 -15.13
C THR A 184 -17.53 -9.68 -13.65
N VAL A 185 -16.63 -8.79 -13.26
CA VAL A 185 -16.48 -8.30 -11.89
C VAL A 185 -16.71 -6.80 -11.81
N VAL A 186 -17.15 -6.31 -10.66
CA VAL A 186 -17.38 -4.88 -10.44
C VAL A 186 -16.19 -4.27 -9.70
N TRP A 187 -15.47 -3.39 -10.38
CA TRP A 187 -14.42 -2.58 -9.79
C TRP A 187 -15.01 -1.35 -9.11
N LYS A 188 -14.94 -1.34 -7.77
CA LYS A 188 -15.29 -0.19 -6.93
C LYS A 188 -14.17 0.85 -6.97
N ARG A 189 -14.43 2.00 -7.59
CA ARG A 189 -13.49 3.13 -7.68
C ARG A 189 -14.16 4.44 -7.26
N PRO A 190 -13.42 5.46 -6.79
CA PRO A 190 -13.99 6.75 -6.41
C PRO A 190 -14.78 7.45 -7.52
N ALA A 191 -14.41 7.21 -8.78
CA ALA A 191 -15.11 7.73 -9.96
C ALA A 191 -16.43 7.00 -10.30
N GLY A 192 -16.88 6.07 -9.45
CA GLY A 192 -18.06 5.24 -9.67
C GLY A 192 -17.72 3.86 -10.22
N ASP A 193 -18.58 2.90 -9.94
CA ASP A 193 -18.38 1.49 -10.27
C ASP A 193 -18.11 1.26 -11.76
N LEU A 194 -17.15 0.39 -12.06
CA LEU A 194 -16.85 -0.04 -13.43
C LEU A 194 -16.96 -1.57 -13.51
N ALA A 195 -17.79 -2.08 -14.42
CA ALA A 195 -17.82 -3.50 -14.73
C ALA A 195 -16.67 -3.83 -15.68
N VAL A 196 -15.89 -4.86 -15.34
CA VAL A 196 -14.81 -5.37 -16.20
C VAL A 196 -14.96 -6.88 -16.39
N GLU A 197 -14.83 -7.32 -17.63
CA GLU A 197 -14.85 -8.72 -18.04
C GLU A 197 -13.43 -9.27 -18.10
N VAL A 198 -13.22 -10.48 -17.56
CA VAL A 198 -11.94 -11.18 -17.63
C VAL A 198 -11.81 -11.88 -18.99
N LEU A 199 -10.88 -11.42 -19.80
CA LEU A 199 -10.61 -11.97 -21.13
C LEU A 199 -9.57 -13.09 -21.11
N GLY A 200 -8.64 -13.04 -20.17
CA GLY A 200 -7.50 -13.96 -20.13
C GLY A 200 -6.80 -13.93 -18.79
N ILE A 201 -6.18 -15.05 -18.43
CA ILE A 201 -5.36 -15.18 -17.23
C ILE A 201 -4.00 -15.71 -17.70
N GLY A 202 -2.96 -14.94 -17.43
CA GLY A 202 -1.58 -15.26 -17.78
C GLY A 202 -0.76 -15.64 -16.54
N HIS A 203 0.50 -16.01 -16.77
CA HIS A 203 1.43 -16.36 -15.70
C HIS A 203 2.65 -15.44 -15.70
N ASP A 204 3.56 -15.66 -14.76
CA ASP A 204 4.78 -14.86 -14.66
C ASP A 204 5.68 -15.12 -15.88
N GLY A 205 5.92 -14.08 -16.67
CA GLY A 205 6.62 -14.16 -17.97
C GLY A 205 5.83 -13.58 -19.14
N ASP A 206 4.49 -13.54 -19.05
CA ASP A 206 3.67 -12.73 -19.95
C ASP A 206 3.85 -11.26 -19.55
N ALA A 207 4.80 -10.59 -20.18
CA ALA A 207 4.97 -9.15 -20.06
C ALA A 207 3.67 -8.45 -20.51
N ALA A 208 3.35 -7.33 -19.85
CA ALA A 208 2.41 -6.38 -20.44
C ALA A 208 3.02 -5.88 -21.77
N PRO A 209 2.24 -5.82 -22.86
CA PRO A 209 2.72 -5.29 -24.14
C PRO A 209 3.14 -3.82 -24.01
#